data_AF-A0A970ZHN4-F1
#
_entry.id   AF-A0A970ZHN4-F1
#
_cell.length_a   1.000
_cell.length_b   1.000
_cell.length_c   1.000
_cell.angle_alpha   90.00
_cell.angle_beta   90.00
_cell.angle_gamma   90.00
#
_symmetry.space_group_name_H-M   'P 1'
#
loop_
_entity.id
_entity.type
_entity.pdbx_description
1 polymer ?
#
loop_
_entity_poly.entity_id
_entity_poly.type
_entity_poly.pdbx_seq_one_letter_code
_entity_poly.pdbx_strand_id
1 'polypeptide(L)'
;KYIPDAPQLDPFFVFHKSEIQKILATAIDTLPKKERLVVSLYYFDELTMKEIGKVLGVNESRVSQLHTKAMLRLRTKLRKVNGQE
;
A
#
# COMPACT_ATOMS: atom_id res chain seq x y z
N LYS A 1 17.00 -35.56 -14.57
CA LYS A 1 17.50 -34.48 -13.69
C LYS A 1 16.28 -33.64 -13.35
N TYR A 2 15.80 -33.64 -12.11
CA TYR A 2 14.66 -32.82 -11.71
C TYR A 2 15.07 -31.35 -11.79
N ILE A 3 14.39 -30.56 -12.62
CA ILE A 3 14.52 -29.12 -12.66
C ILE A 3 13.27 -28.63 -11.92
N PRO A 4 13.38 -28.12 -10.69
CA PRO A 4 12.23 -27.55 -10.02
C PRO A 4 11.69 -26.39 -10.84
N ASP A 5 10.36 -26.32 -10.95
CA ASP A 5 9.68 -25.15 -11.51
C ASP A 5 10.09 -23.89 -10.73
N ALA A 6 10.05 -22.74 -11.41
CA ALA A 6 10.35 -21.47 -10.78
C ALA A 6 9.44 -21.29 -9.54
N PRO A 7 9.96 -20.83 -8.38
CA PRO A 7 9.16 -20.64 -7.17
C PRO A 7 7.94 -19.74 -7.36
N GLN A 8 7.92 -18.93 -8.42
CA GLN A 8 6.81 -18.05 -8.76
C GLN A 8 5.59 -18.79 -9.34
N LEU A 9 5.75 -20.03 -9.79
CA LEU A 9 4.70 -20.92 -10.31
C LEU A 9 4.16 -21.88 -9.24
N ASP A 10 4.79 -21.91 -8.07
CA ASP A 10 4.32 -22.71 -6.95
C ASP A 10 2.90 -22.27 -6.53
N PRO A 11 1.92 -23.20 -6.45
CA PRO A 11 0.55 -22.86 -6.13
C PRO A 11 0.38 -22.10 -4.80
N PHE A 12 1.20 -22.42 -3.79
CA PHE A 12 1.18 -21.71 -2.51
C PHE A 12 1.67 -20.28 -2.68
N PHE A 13 2.77 -20.05 -3.41
CA PHE A 13 3.28 -18.71 -3.68
C PHE A 13 2.26 -17.85 -4.45
N VAL A 14 1.63 -18.39 -5.50
CA VAL A 14 0.62 -17.67 -6.30
C VAL A 14 -0.60 -17.32 -5.46
N PHE A 15 -1.10 -18.29 -4.68
CA PHE A 15 -2.24 -18.07 -3.79
C PHE A 15 -1.92 -16.98 -2.74
N HIS A 16 -0.81 -17.13 -2.03
CA HIS A 16 -0.39 -16.20 -0.98
C HIS A 16 -0.19 -14.77 -1.50
N LYS A 17 0.42 -14.62 -2.68
CA LYS A 17 0.54 -13.32 -3.36
C LYS A 17 -0.83 -12.70 -3.65
N SER A 18 -1.77 -13.48 -4.18
CA SER A 18 -3.12 -13.00 -4.49
C SER A 18 -3.89 -12.58 -3.23
N GLU A 19 -3.69 -13.30 -2.12
CA GLU A 19 -4.29 -13.01 -0.83
C GLU A 19 -3.75 -11.68 -0.25
N ILE A 20 -2.42 -11.50 -0.25
CA ILE A 20 -1.80 -10.23 0.16
C ILE A 20 -2.34 -9.06 -0.68
N GLN A 21 -2.47 -9.22 -2.00
CA GLN A 21 -3.01 -8.18 -2.88
C GLN A 21 -4.46 -7.81 -2.52
N LYS A 22 -5.32 -8.81 -2.28
CA LYS A 22 -6.71 -8.57 -1.86
C LYS A 22 -6.80 -7.82 -0.54
N ILE A 23 -5.95 -8.19 0.43
CA ILE A 23 -5.96 -7.56 1.75
C ILE A 23 -5.40 -6.14 1.66
N LEU A 24 -4.36 -5.91 0.86
CA LEU A 24 -3.85 -4.56 0.61
C LEU A 24 -4.92 -3.67 -0.03
N ALA A 25 -5.61 -4.16 -1.07
CA ALA A 25 -6.70 -3.44 -1.72
C ALA A 25 -7.80 -3.05 -0.70
N THR A 26 -8.25 -4.04 0.08
CA THR A 26 -9.23 -3.81 1.15
C THR A 26 -8.72 -2.81 2.20
N ALA A 27 -7.43 -2.87 2.57
CA ALA A 27 -6.84 -1.95 3.52
C ALA A 27 -6.81 -0.50 2.99
N ILE A 28 -6.48 -0.31 1.70
CA ILE A 28 -6.55 1.00 1.03
C ILE A 28 -7.99 1.55 1.07
N ASP A 29 -8.99 0.70 0.85
CA ASP A 29 -10.40 1.06 0.93
C ASP A 29 -10.89 1.42 2.35
N THR A 30 -10.14 1.04 3.38
CA THR A 30 -10.40 1.48 4.76
C THR A 30 -9.68 2.76 5.17
N LEU A 31 -8.75 3.28 4.35
CA LEU A 31 -8.05 4.52 4.66
C LEU A 31 -9.01 5.71 4.69
N PRO A 32 -8.81 6.69 5.60
CA PRO A 32 -9.48 7.98 5.53
C PRO A 32 -9.32 8.62 4.15
N LYS A 33 -10.37 9.28 3.64
CA LYS A 33 -10.41 9.85 2.27
C LYS A 33 -9.16 10.67 1.93
N LYS A 34 -8.69 11.52 2.84
CA LYS A 34 -7.48 12.36 2.63
C LYS A 34 -6.20 11.53 2.55
N GLU A 35 -6.07 10.49 3.37
CA GLU A 35 -4.90 9.60 3.34
C GLU A 35 -4.89 8.77 2.05
N ARG A 36 -6.03 8.21 1.63
CA ARG A 36 -6.17 7.49 0.36
C ARG A 36 -5.84 8.36 -0.84
N LEU A 37 -6.32 9.60 -0.86
CA LEU A 37 -6.05 10.54 -1.94
C LEU A 37 -4.56 10.87 -2.04
N VAL A 38 -3.87 11.09 -0.90
CA VAL A 38 -2.41 11.28 -0.89
C VAL A 38 -1.66 10.07 -1.44
N VAL A 39 -2.07 8.85 -1.06
CA VAL A 39 -1.48 7.61 -1.60
C VAL A 39 -1.73 7.49 -3.10
N SER A 40 -2.95 7.82 -3.57
CA SER A 40 -3.29 7.80 -4.99
C SER A 40 -2.38 8.72 -5.80
N LEU A 41 -2.33 10.00 -5.40
CA LEU A 41 -1.56 11.02 -6.10
C LEU A 41 -0.06 10.73 -6.10
N TYR A 42 0.45 10.12 -5.04
CA TYR A 42 1.88 9.80 -4.93
C TYR A 42 2.30 8.59 -5.77
N TYR A 43 1.53 7.50 -5.74
CA TYR A 43 1.92 6.23 -6.37
C TYR A 43 1.35 6.02 -7.77
N PHE A 44 0.19 6.60 -8.10
CA PHE A 44 -0.45 6.42 -9.40
C PHE A 44 -0.24 7.63 -10.31
N ASP A 45 -0.33 8.84 -9.75
CA ASP A 45 -0.14 10.09 -10.51
C ASP A 45 1.31 10.63 -10.42
N GLU A 46 2.18 9.92 -9.70
CA GLU A 46 3.62 10.22 -9.53
C GLU A 46 3.92 11.65 -9.04
N LEU A 47 2.99 12.27 -8.33
CA LEU A 47 3.16 13.64 -7.82
C LEU A 47 4.06 13.68 -6.59
N THR A 48 4.89 14.71 -6.49
CA THR A 48 5.70 14.99 -5.31
C THR A 48 4.84 15.50 -4.15
N MET A 49 5.32 15.37 -2.90
CA MET A 49 4.63 15.89 -1.71
C MET A 49 4.29 17.38 -1.82
N LYS A 50 5.15 18.15 -2.48
CA LYS A 50 4.97 19.59 -2.74
C LYS A 50 3.81 19.84 -3.72
N GLU A 51 3.73 19.06 -4.80
CA GLU A 51 2.65 19.17 -5.79
C GLU A 51 1.32 18.72 -5.21
N ILE A 52 1.30 17.61 -4.48
CA ILE A 52 0.11 17.14 -3.75
C ILE A 52 -0.35 18.21 -2.76
N GLY A 53 0.58 18.90 -2.07
CA GLY A 53 0.25 20.00 -1.17
C GLY A 53 -0.51 21.11 -1.89
N LYS A 54 -0.07 21.48 -3.09
CA LYS A 54 -0.79 22.46 -3.94
C LYS A 54 -2.18 21.97 -4.32
N VAL A 55 -2.34 20.70 -4.75
CA VAL A 55 -3.64 20.11 -5.11
C VAL A 55 -4.61 20.11 -3.93
N LEU A 56 -4.11 19.80 -2.73
CA LEU A 56 -4.93 19.67 -1.52
C LEU A 56 -5.08 20.97 -0.72
N GLY A 57 -4.45 22.07 -1.14
CA GLY A 57 -4.45 23.34 -0.41
C GLY A 57 -3.77 23.28 0.96
N VAL A 58 -2.74 22.44 1.11
CA VAL A 58 -1.97 22.28 2.37
C VAL A 58 -0.46 22.33 2.09
N ASN A 59 0.34 22.51 3.13
CA ASN A 59 1.80 22.46 2.97
C ASN A 59 2.33 21.01 2.83
N GLU A 60 3.56 20.90 2.34
CA GLU A 60 4.26 19.63 2.11
C GLU A 60 4.35 18.77 3.39
N SER A 61 4.65 19.39 4.53
CA SER A 61 4.72 18.68 5.83
C SER A 61 3.41 17.97 6.17
N ARG A 62 2.27 18.62 5.91
CA ARG A 62 0.95 18.03 6.13
C ARG A 62 0.71 16.83 5.23
N VAL A 63 1.14 16.87 3.98
CA VAL A 63 1.05 15.73 3.05
C VAL A 63 1.92 14.57 3.54
N SER A 64 3.16 14.85 3.93
CA SER A 64 4.09 13.84 4.47
C SER A 64 3.51 13.14 5.71
N GLN A 65 2.86 13.89 6.60
CA GLN A 65 2.15 13.31 7.76
C GLN A 65 0.97 12.43 7.35
N LEU A 66 0.16 12.85 6.38
CA LEU A 66 -0.96 12.04 5.87
C LEU A 66 -0.46 10.75 5.22
N HIS A 67 0.60 10.85 4.40
CA HIS A 67 1.24 9.70 3.79
C HIS A 67 1.79 8.72 4.85
N THR A 68 2.50 9.23 5.86
CA THR A 68 3.05 8.42 6.95
C THR A 68 1.95 7.69 7.72
N LYS A 69 0.84 8.37 8.04
CA LYS A 69 -0.32 7.75 8.69
C LYS A 69 -0.95 6.65 7.83
N ALA A 70 -1.10 6.90 6.53
CA ALA A 70 -1.59 5.90 5.59
C ALA A 70 -0.70 4.65 5.61
N MET A 71 0.62 4.84 5.46
CA MET A 71 1.60 3.74 5.46
C MET A 71 1.58 2.94 6.77
N LEU A 72 1.46 3.60 7.92
CA LEU A 72 1.35 2.92 9.21
C LEU A 72 0.11 2.02 9.26
N ARG A 73 -1.06 2.55 8.87
CA ARG A 73 -2.32 1.78 8.84
C ARG A 73 -2.24 0.57 7.92
N LEU A 74 -1.69 0.75 6.71
CA LEU A 74 -1.53 -0.33 5.74
C LEU A 74 -0.59 -1.42 6.28
N ARG A 75 0.54 -1.05 6.90
CA ARG A 75 1.47 -2.00 7.54
C ARG A 75 0.81 -2.77 8.67
N THR A 76 0.03 -2.11 9.52
CA THR A 76 -0.71 -2.78 10.61
C THR A 76 -1.71 -3.80 10.06
N LYS A 77 -2.39 -3.50 8.95
CA LYS A 77 -3.31 -4.45 8.31
C LYS A 77 -2.58 -5.65 7.71
N LEU A 78 -1.45 -5.42 7.05
CA LEU A 78 -0.65 -6.50 6.45
C LEU A 78 0.03 -7.40 7.50
N ARG A 79 0.49 -6.86 8.63
CA ARG A 79 1.08 -7.66 9.72
C ARG A 79 0.12 -8.74 10.25
N LYS A 80 -1.17 -8.41 10.36
CA LYS A 80 -2.21 -9.37 10.77
C LYS A 80 -2.32 -10.58 9.82
N VAL A 81 -2.00 -10.39 8.55
CA VAL A 81 -2.03 -11.46 7.53
C VAL A 81 -0.81 -12.37 7.65
N ASN A 82 0.34 -11.79 7.97
CA ASN A 82 1.61 -12.51 8.03
C ASN A 82 1.80 -13.28 9.35
N GLY A 83 0.79 -13.35 10.23
CA GLY A 83 0.87 -14.05 11.52
C GLY A 83 1.88 -13.44 12.50
N GLN A 84 2.26 -12.17 12.32
CA GLN A 84 3.16 -11.45 13.21
C GLN A 84 2.32 -10.53 14.12
N GLU A 85 1.91 -11.06 15.28
CA GLU A 85 1.35 -10.28 16.39
C GLU A 85 2.45 -9.64 17.25
#